data_AF-A0A352MFG6-F1
#
_entry.id   AF-A0A352MFG6-F1
#
_cell.length_a   1.000
_cell.length_b   1.000
_cell.length_c   1.000
_cell.angle_alpha   90.00
_cell.angle_beta   90.00
_cell.angle_gamma   90.00
#
_symmetry.space_group_name_H-M   'P 1'
#
loop_
_entity.id
_entity.type
_entity.pdbx_description
1 polymer ?
#
loop_
_entity_poly.entity_id
_entity_poly.type
_entity_poly.pdbx_seq_one_letter_code
_entity_poly.pdbx_strand_id
1 'polypeptide(L)'
;WVFDVDFEDCPGAGIEIAAGAASGGSFKISESDFLQCGRGISLLSGIAESISILNCTFYNTTTGSDIGVLYTPATFTAYNSIFISNNAWNNQGTFFSGFDFTRSDGRDANVFITNNAGAEDKNPHVKINVNNNVSTTTVTTAGTFYKANWTNTSLYTTKWVANNNRITYQTDYLLDAWAIITGNITSNNSNVRITIAIVKNGVTGTRYGETDLRIVTANQPFQFSTVIYIPDMAKNDYLELYVTSSQNGDIIRFQDVQWFTNTQ
;
A
#
# COMPACT_ATOMS: atom_id res chain seq x y z
N TRP A 1 14.22 -14.83 23.82
CA TRP A 1 14.01 -15.76 22.70
C TRP A 1 13.08 -16.85 23.21
N VAL A 2 12.06 -17.21 22.43
CA VAL A 2 11.13 -18.31 22.72
C VAL A 2 11.14 -19.25 21.51
N PHE A 3 11.14 -20.55 21.73
CA PHE A 3 11.23 -21.55 20.67
C PHE A 3 10.61 -22.86 21.13
N ASP A 4 9.76 -23.47 20.30
CA ASP A 4 9.15 -24.79 20.57
C ASP A 4 8.40 -24.82 21.91
N VAL A 5 7.46 -23.87 22.07
CA VAL A 5 6.63 -23.73 23.27
C VAL A 5 5.17 -23.58 22.89
N ASP A 6 4.32 -24.29 23.61
CA ASP A 6 2.86 -24.20 23.48
C ASP A 6 2.27 -23.33 24.59
N PHE A 7 1.41 -22.40 24.20
CA PHE A 7 0.61 -21.56 25.10
C PHE A 7 -0.86 -21.95 24.92
N GLU A 8 -1.46 -22.50 25.97
CA GLU A 8 -2.83 -23.03 25.91
C GLU A 8 -3.76 -22.33 26.92
N ASP A 9 -5.02 -22.17 26.54
CA ASP A 9 -6.14 -21.71 27.40
C ASP A 9 -5.83 -20.41 28.17
N CYS A 10 -5.08 -19.49 27.55
CA CYS A 10 -4.71 -18.23 28.19
C CYS A 10 -5.91 -17.26 28.14
N PRO A 11 -6.57 -16.92 29.28
CA PRO A 11 -7.69 -15.96 29.27
C PRO A 11 -7.25 -14.55 28.88
N GLY A 12 -5.95 -14.26 29.01
CA GLY A 12 -5.31 -13.02 28.58
C GLY A 12 -4.42 -13.24 27.37
N ALA A 13 -3.17 -12.77 27.46
CA ALA A 13 -2.17 -13.02 26.44
C ALA A 13 -1.34 -14.26 26.77
N GLY A 14 -1.00 -15.08 25.78
CA GLY A 14 0.03 -16.12 25.93
C GLY A 14 1.40 -15.47 26.18
N ILE A 15 1.73 -14.45 25.39
CA ILE A 15 2.90 -13.58 25.61
C ILE A 15 2.46 -12.13 25.62
N GLU A 16 2.91 -11.37 26.61
CA GLU A 16 2.72 -9.91 26.66
C GLU A 16 4.07 -9.19 26.70
N ILE A 17 4.23 -8.22 25.80
CA ILE A 17 5.38 -7.31 25.77
C ILE A 17 4.93 -5.98 26.37
N ALA A 18 5.37 -5.73 27.61
CA ALA A 18 5.04 -4.55 28.39
C ALA A 18 6.30 -3.85 28.91
N ALA A 19 7.18 -3.44 27.99
CA ALA A 19 8.50 -2.88 28.31
C ALA A 19 8.45 -1.43 28.85
N GLY A 20 7.30 -0.75 28.74
CA GLY A 20 7.15 0.64 29.17
C GLY A 20 7.98 1.63 28.33
N ALA A 21 8.14 2.86 28.82
CA ALA A 21 8.70 3.98 28.05
C ALA A 21 10.24 4.00 27.92
N ALA A 22 10.95 3.09 28.57
CA ALA A 22 12.40 2.94 28.43
C ALA A 22 12.67 1.63 27.68
N SER A 23 12.72 1.68 26.35
CA SER A 23 12.72 0.45 25.55
C SER A 23 13.59 0.53 24.28
N GLY A 24 13.94 -0.67 23.82
CA GLY A 24 15.07 -1.03 22.96
C GLY A 24 15.35 -2.54 23.03
N GLY A 25 14.39 -3.31 23.56
CA GLY A 25 14.49 -4.75 23.69
C GLY A 25 14.40 -5.46 22.34
N SER A 26 14.71 -6.75 22.38
CA SER A 26 14.50 -7.64 21.25
C SER A 26 13.77 -8.88 21.71
N PHE A 27 12.58 -9.08 21.14
CA PHE A 27 11.80 -10.29 21.31
C PHE A 27 11.77 -11.07 20.00
N LYS A 28 12.03 -12.36 20.10
CA LYS A 28 12.05 -13.29 18.97
C LYS A 28 11.40 -14.58 19.40
N ILE A 29 10.46 -15.05 18.61
CA ILE A 29 9.77 -16.34 18.77
C ILE A 29 9.72 -17.07 17.43
N SER A 30 9.91 -18.39 17.48
CA SER A 30 9.72 -19.27 16.34
C SER A 30 9.17 -20.62 16.74
N GLU A 31 8.40 -21.27 15.85
CA GLU A 31 7.92 -22.65 16.03
C GLU A 31 7.23 -22.80 17.39
N SER A 32 6.18 -22.03 17.62
CA SER A 32 5.47 -22.02 18.90
C SER A 32 3.98 -21.87 18.64
N ASP A 33 3.16 -22.55 19.43
CA ASP A 33 1.73 -22.61 19.18
C ASP A 33 0.95 -21.83 20.26
N PHE A 34 -0.09 -21.13 19.82
CA PHE A 34 -1.03 -20.41 20.66
C PHE A 34 -2.42 -21.01 20.47
N LEU A 35 -2.88 -21.78 21.45
CA LEU A 35 -4.15 -22.49 21.42
C LEU A 35 -5.14 -21.85 22.39
N GLN A 36 -6.25 -21.33 21.87
CA GLN A 36 -7.35 -20.80 22.67
C GLN A 36 -6.95 -19.66 23.62
N CYS A 37 -5.97 -18.87 23.21
CA CYS A 37 -5.55 -17.67 23.94
C CYS A 37 -6.43 -16.49 23.54
N GLY A 38 -6.95 -15.72 24.50
CA GLY A 38 -7.68 -14.48 24.21
C GLY A 38 -6.85 -13.49 23.40
N ARG A 39 -5.52 -13.49 23.63
CA ARG A 39 -4.50 -12.92 22.76
C ARG A 39 -3.34 -13.92 22.62
N GLY A 40 -2.87 -14.24 21.42
CA GLY A 40 -1.64 -15.02 21.28
C GLY A 40 -0.44 -14.22 21.80
N ILE A 41 -0.10 -13.15 21.09
CA ILE A 41 0.95 -12.21 21.44
C ILE A 41 0.37 -10.79 21.54
N SER A 42 0.63 -10.12 22.67
CA SER A 42 0.19 -8.75 22.94
C SER A 42 1.39 -7.81 22.96
N LEU A 43 1.52 -6.94 21.95
CA LEU A 43 2.47 -5.83 21.92
C LEU A 43 1.84 -4.64 22.67
N LEU A 44 1.87 -4.72 24.00
CA LEU A 44 1.13 -3.81 24.87
C LEU A 44 1.85 -2.47 25.05
N SER A 45 3.14 -2.45 25.38
CA SER A 45 3.90 -1.21 25.50
C SER A 45 5.39 -1.38 25.18
N GLY A 46 5.97 -0.36 24.56
CA GLY A 46 7.36 -0.36 24.13
C GLY A 46 7.70 0.80 23.18
N ILE A 47 8.99 1.07 23.03
CA ILE A 47 9.62 2.11 22.21
C ILE A 47 10.90 1.47 21.64
N ALA A 48 11.20 1.65 20.36
CA ALA A 48 12.40 1.10 19.71
C ALA A 48 12.59 -0.43 19.85
N GLU A 49 11.50 -1.18 20.05
CA GLU A 49 11.56 -2.64 20.16
C GLU A 49 11.86 -3.32 18.81
N SER A 50 12.53 -4.48 18.85
CA SER A 50 12.75 -5.34 17.69
C SER A 50 12.04 -6.68 17.87
N ILE A 51 10.95 -6.87 17.15
CA ILE A 51 10.03 -8.00 17.29
C ILE A 51 10.13 -8.93 16.08
N SER A 52 10.23 -10.23 16.34
CA SER A 52 10.17 -11.26 15.30
C SER A 52 9.27 -12.40 15.76
N ILE A 53 8.20 -12.65 15.00
CA ILE A 53 7.20 -13.69 15.20
C ILE A 53 7.19 -14.54 13.93
N LEU A 54 7.86 -15.68 13.98
CA LEU A 54 8.13 -16.51 12.81
C LEU A 54 7.56 -17.91 13.00
N ASN A 55 7.04 -18.56 11.96
CA ASN A 55 6.72 -20.00 11.99
C ASN A 55 5.85 -20.44 13.20
N CYS A 56 5.01 -19.58 13.76
CA CYS A 56 4.12 -19.89 14.87
C CYS A 56 2.73 -20.29 14.37
N THR A 57 1.98 -21.03 15.17
CA THR A 57 0.58 -21.35 14.87
C THR A 57 -0.38 -20.66 15.83
N PHE A 58 -1.46 -20.09 15.32
CA PHE A 58 -2.49 -19.41 16.09
C PHE A 58 -3.84 -20.13 15.90
N TYR A 59 -4.24 -20.90 16.89
CA TYR A 59 -5.52 -21.61 16.97
C TYR A 59 -6.49 -20.84 17.86
N ASN A 60 -7.08 -19.79 17.30
CA ASN A 60 -8.10 -18.98 17.98
C ASN A 60 -9.42 -19.77 18.12
N THR A 61 -10.21 -19.45 19.15
CA THR A 61 -11.54 -20.04 19.33
C THR A 61 -12.56 -19.49 18.32
N THR A 62 -13.60 -20.29 18.04
CA THR A 62 -14.69 -19.94 17.12
C THR A 62 -15.60 -18.81 17.62
N THR A 63 -15.49 -18.40 18.90
CA THR A 63 -16.29 -17.30 19.47
C THR A 63 -15.88 -15.92 18.99
N GLY A 64 -14.78 -15.82 18.22
CA GLY A 64 -14.48 -14.66 17.37
C GLY A 64 -13.83 -13.46 18.05
N SER A 65 -13.63 -13.49 19.37
CA SER A 65 -12.99 -12.40 20.14
C SER A 65 -11.47 -12.49 20.20
N ASP A 66 -10.90 -13.67 19.92
CA ASP A 66 -9.48 -13.91 20.09
C ASP A 66 -8.66 -13.21 19.01
N ILE A 67 -7.47 -12.76 19.41
CA ILE A 67 -6.54 -12.05 18.53
C ILE A 67 -5.19 -12.78 18.53
N GLY A 68 -4.70 -13.19 17.36
CA GLY A 68 -3.39 -13.84 17.25
C GLY A 68 -2.26 -12.92 17.70
N VAL A 69 -2.15 -11.73 17.08
CA VAL A 69 -1.20 -10.68 17.42
C VAL A 69 -1.92 -9.35 17.59
N LEU A 70 -1.90 -8.80 18.80
CA LEU A 70 -2.44 -7.47 19.11
C LEU A 70 -1.32 -6.44 19.19
N TYR A 71 -1.36 -5.42 18.34
CA TYR A 71 -0.52 -4.24 18.43
C TYR A 71 -1.28 -3.08 19.10
N THR A 72 -0.72 -2.50 20.15
CA THR A 72 -1.35 -1.36 20.86
C THR A 72 -0.63 -0.05 20.53
N PRO A 73 -1.01 0.66 19.45
CA PRO A 73 -0.24 1.78 18.93
C PRO A 73 -0.09 2.98 19.87
N ALA A 74 -1.03 3.19 20.79
CA ALA A 74 -1.02 4.31 21.72
C ALA A 74 0.13 4.22 22.74
N THR A 75 0.55 3.01 23.08
CA THR A 75 1.54 2.70 24.11
C THR A 75 2.77 1.98 23.55
N PHE A 76 2.69 1.53 22.30
CA PHE A 76 3.78 0.94 21.53
C PHE A 76 4.14 1.87 20.36
N THR A 77 4.70 3.03 20.70
CA THR A 77 4.67 4.24 19.85
C THR A 77 5.83 4.36 18.86
N ALA A 78 6.84 3.51 18.98
CA ALA A 78 7.94 3.39 18.01
C ALA A 78 8.55 1.99 18.09
N TYR A 79 9.00 1.45 16.96
CA TYR A 79 9.70 0.16 16.88
C TYR A 79 10.86 0.27 15.92
N ASN A 80 11.92 -0.51 16.16
CA ASN A 80 13.03 -0.65 15.23
C ASN A 80 12.67 -1.63 14.11
N SER A 81 12.00 -2.73 14.46
CA SER A 81 11.47 -3.69 13.49
C SER A 81 10.33 -4.52 14.08
N ILE A 82 9.39 -4.90 13.22
CA ILE A 82 8.39 -5.91 13.52
C ILE A 82 8.30 -6.82 12.30
N PHE A 83 8.63 -8.10 12.47
CA PHE A 83 8.51 -9.15 11.46
C PHE A 83 7.49 -10.18 11.92
N ILE A 84 6.45 -10.40 11.12
CA ILE A 84 5.41 -11.42 11.34
C ILE A 84 5.34 -12.24 10.06
N SER A 85 6.01 -13.39 10.01
CA SER A 85 6.13 -14.14 8.76
C SER A 85 6.07 -15.65 8.94
N ASN A 86 5.58 -16.34 7.91
CA ASN A 86 5.49 -17.81 7.86
C ASN A 86 4.66 -18.42 9.00
N ASN A 87 3.77 -17.66 9.62
CA ASN A 87 2.89 -18.17 10.66
C ASN A 87 1.63 -18.80 10.05
N ALA A 88 0.93 -19.62 10.81
CA ALA A 88 -0.36 -20.18 10.43
C ALA A 88 -1.47 -19.71 11.37
N TRP A 89 -2.65 -19.44 10.81
CA TRP A 89 -3.84 -19.07 11.57
C TRP A 89 -5.05 -19.87 11.09
N ASN A 90 -5.88 -20.33 12.02
CA ASN A 90 -7.02 -21.20 11.73
C ASN A 90 -8.26 -20.49 11.16
N ASN A 91 -8.13 -19.23 10.75
CA ASN A 91 -9.20 -18.40 10.21
C ASN A 91 -10.38 -18.17 11.19
N GLN A 92 -10.10 -18.15 12.49
CA GLN A 92 -11.07 -17.84 13.56
C GLN A 92 -10.68 -16.57 14.33
N GLY A 93 -11.64 -15.71 14.66
CA GLY A 93 -11.36 -14.43 15.32
C GLY A 93 -10.57 -13.47 14.43
N THR A 94 -9.56 -12.81 14.98
CA THR A 94 -8.68 -11.88 14.24
C THR A 94 -7.24 -12.36 14.28
N PHE A 95 -6.56 -12.40 13.14
CA PHE A 95 -5.13 -12.73 13.17
C PHE A 95 -4.30 -11.57 13.72
N PHE A 96 -4.28 -10.42 13.06
CA PHE A 96 -3.55 -9.25 13.51
C PHE A 96 -4.49 -8.06 13.70
N SER A 97 -4.30 -7.30 14.78
CA SER A 97 -5.12 -6.13 15.10
C SER A 97 -4.26 -4.96 15.56
N GLY A 98 -4.74 -3.74 15.31
CA GLY A 98 -4.15 -2.48 15.76
C GLY A 98 -3.13 -1.82 14.83
N PHE A 99 -2.69 -2.51 13.77
CA PHE A 99 -1.87 -1.93 12.71
C PHE A 99 -2.71 -1.05 11.78
N ASP A 100 -2.17 0.11 11.40
CA ASP A 100 -2.79 1.06 10.48
C ASP A 100 -1.80 1.46 9.37
N PHE A 101 -1.91 0.76 8.24
CA PHE A 101 -1.07 0.95 7.06
C PHE A 101 -1.53 2.10 6.15
N THR A 102 -2.58 2.84 6.53
CA THR A 102 -3.16 3.93 5.72
C THR A 102 -2.64 5.31 6.13
N ARG A 103 -1.89 5.39 7.22
CA ARG A 103 -1.44 6.64 7.83
C ARG A 103 -0.46 7.39 6.94
N SER A 104 -0.63 8.72 6.91
CA SER A 104 0.26 9.62 6.18
C SER A 104 1.60 9.88 6.85
N ASP A 105 1.75 9.53 8.13
CA ASP A 105 3.03 9.62 8.85
C ASP A 105 3.91 8.37 8.68
N GLY A 106 3.40 7.33 8.01
CA GLY A 106 4.14 6.11 7.72
C GLY A 106 4.49 5.26 8.95
N ARG A 107 3.87 5.48 10.12
CA ARG A 107 4.25 4.81 11.38
C ARG A 107 4.33 3.28 11.23
N ASP A 108 3.33 2.67 10.62
CA ASP A 108 3.26 1.21 10.48
C ASP A 108 3.77 0.72 9.11
N ALA A 109 4.31 1.62 8.28
CA ALA A 109 4.72 1.28 6.92
C ALA A 109 5.83 0.22 6.88
N ASN A 110 6.66 0.15 7.92
CA ASN A 110 7.81 -0.74 7.99
C ASN A 110 7.52 -2.08 8.70
N VAL A 111 6.31 -2.33 9.19
CA VAL A 111 5.97 -3.66 9.73
C VAL A 111 5.96 -4.67 8.59
N PHE A 112 6.75 -5.72 8.69
CA PHE A 112 6.81 -6.78 7.68
C PHE A 112 5.82 -7.89 8.04
N ILE A 113 4.76 -8.06 7.23
CA ILE A 113 3.76 -9.11 7.40
C ILE A 113 3.59 -9.83 6.06
N THR A 114 4.19 -11.01 5.93
CA THR A 114 4.14 -11.80 4.69
C THR A 114 4.13 -13.31 4.93
N ASN A 115 3.62 -14.07 3.98
CA ASN A 115 3.61 -15.53 3.98
C ASN A 115 2.90 -16.14 5.19
N ASN A 116 1.86 -15.49 5.72
CA ASN A 116 1.11 -16.02 6.85
C ASN A 116 -0.13 -16.76 6.34
N ALA A 117 -0.22 -18.07 6.57
CA ALA A 117 -1.33 -18.88 6.09
C ALA A 117 -2.66 -18.43 6.72
N GLY A 118 -3.66 -18.18 5.87
CA GLY A 118 -4.97 -17.68 6.29
C GLY A 118 -5.07 -16.14 6.40
N ALA A 119 -4.00 -15.39 6.13
CA ALA A 119 -4.03 -13.94 6.08
C ALA A 119 -3.44 -13.37 4.79
N GLU A 120 -3.90 -12.17 4.42
CA GLU A 120 -3.32 -11.41 3.32
C GLU A 120 -2.00 -10.75 3.76
N ASP A 121 -1.00 -10.83 2.89
CA ASP A 121 0.25 -10.09 3.01
C ASP A 121 0.01 -8.58 3.05
N LYS A 122 0.84 -7.86 3.80
CA LYS A 122 0.81 -6.39 3.88
C LYS A 122 1.96 -5.77 3.11
N ASN A 123 2.22 -6.28 1.91
CA ASN A 123 3.13 -5.64 0.95
C ASN A 123 2.54 -4.29 0.49
N PRO A 124 3.37 -3.27 0.23
CA PRO A 124 2.84 -1.96 -0.16
C PRO A 124 2.04 -2.01 -1.46
N HIS A 125 0.78 -1.60 -1.41
CA HIS A 125 -0.07 -1.50 -2.60
C HIS A 125 -1.11 -0.39 -2.47
N VAL A 126 -1.65 0.01 -3.61
CA VAL A 126 -2.70 1.03 -3.70
C VAL A 126 -3.62 0.74 -4.87
N LYS A 127 -4.90 1.02 -4.67
CA LYS A 127 -5.93 1.06 -5.70
C LYS A 127 -6.62 2.42 -5.68
N ILE A 128 -6.68 3.09 -6.82
CA ILE A 128 -7.47 4.30 -7.04
C ILE A 128 -8.51 3.98 -8.11
N ASN A 129 -9.77 4.35 -7.84
CA ASN A 129 -10.78 4.42 -8.88
C ASN A 129 -11.28 5.86 -9.01
N VAL A 130 -11.39 6.31 -10.26
CA VAL A 130 -11.95 7.58 -10.68
C VAL A 130 -13.09 7.23 -11.64
N ASN A 131 -14.28 7.71 -11.36
CA ASN A 131 -15.47 7.52 -12.20
C ASN A 131 -16.06 8.88 -12.57
N ASN A 132 -16.40 9.08 -13.84
CA ASN A 132 -17.06 10.30 -14.33
C ASN A 132 -16.36 11.61 -13.93
N ASN A 133 -15.02 11.63 -13.90
CA ASN A 133 -14.27 12.83 -13.59
C ASN A 133 -14.52 13.93 -14.63
N VAL A 134 -14.71 15.16 -14.15
CA VAL A 134 -14.98 16.35 -14.96
C VAL A 134 -13.78 17.28 -15.07
N SER A 135 -12.78 17.11 -14.20
CA SER A 135 -11.56 17.92 -14.19
C SER A 135 -10.74 17.70 -15.45
N THR A 136 -10.16 18.78 -15.97
CA THR A 136 -9.38 18.78 -17.21
C THR A 136 -7.91 19.11 -16.95
N THR A 137 -7.05 18.63 -17.84
CA THR A 137 -5.65 19.04 -17.98
C THR A 137 -5.46 19.66 -19.35
N THR A 138 -4.99 20.91 -19.40
CA THR A 138 -4.68 21.57 -20.67
C THR A 138 -3.21 21.38 -21.03
N VAL A 139 -2.95 20.78 -22.19
CA VAL A 139 -1.61 20.70 -22.78
C VAL A 139 -1.36 22.00 -23.54
N THR A 140 -0.75 22.99 -22.88
CA THR A 140 -0.52 24.30 -23.52
C THR A 140 0.52 24.22 -24.63
N THR A 141 1.51 23.34 -24.48
CA THR A 141 2.61 23.15 -25.42
C THR A 141 2.70 21.67 -25.83
N ALA A 142 2.63 21.42 -27.13
CA ALA A 142 2.74 20.09 -27.72
C ALA A 142 4.06 19.42 -27.33
N GLY A 143 4.00 18.12 -27.01
CA GLY A 143 5.14 17.33 -26.56
C GLY A 143 5.61 17.64 -25.13
N THR A 144 5.06 18.64 -24.45
CA THR A 144 5.33 18.88 -23.02
C THR A 144 4.36 18.06 -22.17
N PHE A 145 4.86 17.36 -21.16
CA PHE A 145 4.06 16.55 -20.25
C PHE A 145 3.46 17.39 -19.13
N TYR A 146 2.15 17.28 -18.94
CA TYR A 146 1.39 17.95 -17.89
C TYR A 146 0.76 16.91 -16.98
N LYS A 147 0.70 17.23 -15.68
CA LYS A 147 0.06 16.37 -14.68
C LYS A 147 -1.43 16.22 -15.00
N ALA A 148 -1.92 14.98 -15.05
CA ALA A 148 -3.34 14.69 -15.18
C ALA A 148 -4.11 15.18 -13.94
N ASN A 149 -5.32 15.68 -14.14
CA ASN A 149 -6.14 16.23 -13.07
C ASN A 149 -7.44 15.44 -12.90
N TRP A 150 -7.69 14.96 -11.68
CA TRP A 150 -8.92 14.29 -11.31
C TRP A 150 -9.15 14.33 -9.80
N THR A 151 -10.33 13.89 -9.37
CA THR A 151 -10.63 13.57 -7.97
C THR A 151 -10.95 12.09 -7.83
N ASN A 152 -10.37 11.44 -6.82
CA ASN A 152 -10.59 10.01 -6.59
C ASN A 152 -12.03 9.76 -6.14
N THR A 153 -12.72 8.81 -6.76
CA THR A 153 -14.05 8.35 -6.34
C THR A 153 -13.96 7.35 -5.19
N SER A 154 -12.96 6.47 -5.25
CA SER A 154 -12.65 5.54 -4.15
C SER A 154 -11.15 5.24 -4.14
N LEU A 155 -10.64 4.87 -2.98
CA LEU A 155 -9.24 4.52 -2.79
C LEU A 155 -9.11 3.40 -1.76
N TYR A 156 -8.05 2.62 -1.89
CA TYR A 156 -7.59 1.64 -0.92
C TYR A 156 -6.07 1.68 -0.91
N THR A 157 -5.46 1.74 0.28
CA THR A 157 -4.00 1.84 0.40
C THR A 157 -3.48 0.94 1.52
N THR A 158 -2.28 0.41 1.30
CA THR A 158 -1.46 -0.28 2.28
C THR A 158 -0.04 0.24 2.09
N LYS A 159 0.50 0.96 3.09
CA LYS A 159 1.88 1.53 3.06
C LYS A 159 2.14 2.51 1.90
N TRP A 160 1.06 3.04 1.35
CA TRP A 160 1.03 4.13 0.40
C TRP A 160 0.04 5.19 0.90
N VAL A 161 0.30 6.45 0.56
CA VAL A 161 -0.67 7.53 0.69
C VAL A 161 -1.16 7.89 -0.69
N ALA A 162 -2.48 8.02 -0.86
CA ALA A 162 -3.08 8.41 -2.13
C ALA A 162 -3.87 9.71 -1.97
N ASN A 163 -3.57 10.70 -2.82
CA ASN A 163 -4.36 11.91 -2.94
C ASN A 163 -4.51 12.27 -4.42
N ASN A 164 -5.71 12.05 -4.95
CA ASN A 164 -6.02 12.30 -6.36
C ASN A 164 -5.00 11.58 -7.28
N ASN A 165 -4.39 12.30 -8.21
CA ASN A 165 -3.35 11.82 -9.11
C ASN A 165 -1.95 11.81 -8.46
N ARG A 166 -1.84 11.38 -7.20
CA ARG A 166 -0.55 11.18 -6.54
C ARG A 166 -0.66 10.02 -5.58
N ILE A 167 0.23 9.05 -5.74
CA ILE A 167 0.50 8.02 -4.73
C ILE A 167 1.92 8.21 -4.20
N THR A 168 2.10 8.13 -2.88
CA THR A 168 3.39 8.35 -2.20
C THR A 168 3.75 7.14 -1.34
N TYR A 169 4.91 6.57 -1.58
CA TYR A 169 5.43 5.39 -0.91
C TYR A 169 5.89 5.72 0.52
N GLN A 170 5.48 4.93 1.51
CA GLN A 170 5.73 5.24 2.93
C GLN A 170 6.85 4.41 3.57
N THR A 171 7.21 3.28 2.97
CA THR A 171 8.15 2.32 3.54
C THR A 171 9.60 2.81 3.39
N ASP A 172 10.46 2.52 4.37
CA ASP A 172 11.91 2.76 4.30
C ASP A 172 12.67 1.69 3.49
N TYR A 173 12.02 0.57 3.16
CA TYR A 173 12.56 -0.49 2.32
C TYR A 173 12.50 -0.09 0.84
N LEU A 174 13.67 -0.10 0.19
CA LEU A 174 13.78 0.09 -1.25
C LEU A 174 13.21 -1.13 -1.97
N LEU A 175 12.13 -0.95 -2.72
CA LEU A 175 11.46 -2.01 -3.48
C LEU A 175 11.15 -1.52 -4.90
N ASP A 176 10.97 -2.45 -5.83
CA ASP A 176 10.45 -2.09 -7.14
C ASP A 176 8.93 -2.03 -7.10
N ALA A 177 8.35 -1.11 -7.88
CA ALA A 177 6.91 -1.06 -8.09
C ALA A 177 6.55 -1.56 -9.48
N TRP A 178 5.36 -2.15 -9.57
CA TRP A 178 4.65 -2.26 -10.82
C TRP A 178 3.26 -1.64 -10.70
N ALA A 179 2.78 -1.08 -11.79
CA ALA A 179 1.47 -0.46 -11.86
C ALA A 179 0.70 -0.93 -13.09
N ILE A 180 -0.61 -1.07 -12.94
CA ILE A 180 -1.55 -1.21 -14.05
C ILE A 180 -2.49 -0.02 -13.99
N ILE A 181 -2.57 0.72 -15.08
CA ILE A 181 -3.43 1.89 -15.19
C ILE A 181 -4.28 1.75 -16.43
N THR A 182 -5.59 1.78 -16.25
CA THR A 182 -6.57 1.71 -17.33
C THR A 182 -7.57 2.83 -17.19
N GLY A 183 -8.26 3.17 -18.28
CA GLY A 183 -9.28 4.21 -18.20
C GLY A 183 -9.82 4.67 -19.53
N ASN A 184 -10.66 5.70 -19.44
CA ASN A 184 -11.22 6.43 -20.58
C ASN A 184 -10.66 7.85 -20.59
N ILE A 185 -10.21 8.29 -21.75
CA ILE A 185 -9.67 9.64 -21.97
C ILE A 185 -10.39 10.30 -23.14
N THR A 186 -10.65 11.60 -23.01
CA THR A 186 -11.22 12.44 -24.08
C THR A 186 -10.30 13.62 -24.34
N SER A 187 -10.21 14.05 -25.60
CA SER A 187 -9.63 15.35 -26.00
C SER A 187 -10.70 16.20 -26.68
N ASN A 188 -10.62 17.52 -26.56
CA ASN A 188 -11.48 18.46 -27.27
C ASN A 188 -11.22 18.52 -28.78
N ASN A 189 -10.10 17.95 -29.26
CA ASN A 189 -9.71 17.95 -30.67
C ASN A 189 -9.73 16.54 -31.28
N SER A 190 -9.95 16.49 -32.60
CA SER A 190 -9.91 15.27 -33.41
C SER A 190 -8.53 15.08 -34.05
N ASN A 191 -8.22 13.85 -34.44
CA ASN A 191 -6.98 13.47 -35.15
C ASN A 191 -5.70 13.88 -34.40
N VAL A 192 -5.71 13.68 -33.08
CA VAL A 192 -4.58 14.02 -32.21
C VAL A 192 -3.96 12.78 -31.59
N ARG A 193 -2.65 12.80 -31.40
CA ARG A 193 -1.93 11.78 -30.63
C ARG A 193 -1.78 12.29 -29.20
N ILE A 194 -2.28 11.50 -28.26
CA ILE A 194 -2.10 11.70 -26.83
C ILE A 194 -1.11 10.66 -26.33
N THR A 195 -0.14 11.07 -25.53
CA THR A 195 0.81 10.16 -24.88
C THR A 195 0.64 10.26 -23.38
N ILE A 196 0.46 9.13 -22.71
CA ILE A 196 0.25 9.02 -21.26
C ILE A 196 1.46 8.34 -20.66
N ALA A 197 1.93 8.79 -19.50
CA ALA A 197 3.05 8.17 -18.80
C ALA A 197 2.97 8.37 -17.29
N ILE A 198 3.61 7.49 -16.52
CA ILE A 198 3.91 7.76 -15.11
C ILE A 198 5.18 8.58 -15.00
N VAL A 199 5.13 9.58 -14.12
CA VAL A 199 6.27 10.40 -13.72
C VAL A 199 6.53 10.15 -12.23
N LYS A 200 7.79 9.84 -11.91
CA LYS A 200 8.28 9.71 -10.54
C LYS A 200 8.83 11.05 -10.06
N ASN A 201 8.43 11.49 -8.88
CA ASN A 201 8.94 12.69 -8.21
C ASN A 201 8.86 13.99 -9.04
N GLY A 202 7.89 14.08 -9.96
CA GLY A 202 7.74 15.23 -10.86
C GLY A 202 8.84 15.37 -11.91
N VAL A 203 9.75 14.39 -12.04
CA VAL A 203 10.88 14.41 -12.99
C VAL A 203 10.41 13.99 -14.38
N THR A 204 9.87 14.92 -15.17
CA THR A 204 9.30 14.63 -16.50
C THR A 204 10.32 14.18 -17.55
N GLY A 205 11.62 14.33 -17.30
CA GLY A 205 12.69 13.83 -18.17
C GLY A 205 12.75 12.30 -18.22
N THR A 206 12.30 11.63 -17.16
CA THR A 206 12.22 10.16 -17.04
C THR A 206 10.76 9.77 -16.88
N ARG A 207 10.28 8.92 -17.79
CA ARG A 207 8.87 8.55 -17.88
C ARG A 207 8.76 7.04 -17.97
N TYR A 208 7.74 6.50 -17.32
CA TYR A 208 7.54 5.07 -17.21
C TYR A 208 6.22 4.69 -17.88
N GLY A 209 6.24 3.61 -18.68
CA GLY A 209 5.03 3.05 -19.30
C GLY A 209 4.36 3.98 -20.32
N GLU A 210 5.16 4.75 -21.07
CA GLU A 210 4.65 5.64 -22.12
C GLU A 210 3.71 4.88 -23.08
N THR A 211 2.49 5.37 -23.23
CA THR A 211 1.46 4.77 -24.07
C THR A 211 0.83 5.83 -24.96
N ASP A 212 0.90 5.59 -26.27
CA ASP A 212 0.30 6.45 -27.29
C ASP A 212 -1.14 6.03 -27.58
N LEU A 213 -2.02 7.02 -27.69
CA LEU A 213 -3.41 6.88 -28.08
C LEU A 213 -3.76 7.86 -29.19
N ARG A 214 -4.40 7.37 -30.24
CA ARG A 214 -4.86 8.20 -31.35
C ARG A 214 -6.35 8.53 -31.21
N ILE A 215 -6.63 9.78 -30.89
CA ILE A 215 -8.00 10.31 -30.84
C ILE A 215 -8.40 10.68 -32.27
N VAL A 216 -9.42 10.01 -32.82
CA VAL A 216 -9.92 10.30 -34.19
C VAL A 216 -11.14 11.22 -34.19
N THR A 217 -11.86 11.30 -33.08
CA THR A 217 -13.06 12.13 -32.94
C THR A 217 -13.03 12.85 -31.60
N ALA A 218 -13.16 14.17 -31.63
CA ALA A 218 -13.22 15.02 -30.46
C ALA A 218 -14.34 14.62 -29.50
N ASN A 219 -14.08 14.77 -28.20
CA ASN A 219 -15.01 14.58 -27.09
C ASN A 219 -15.65 13.18 -27.00
N GLN A 220 -15.07 12.19 -27.67
CA GLN A 220 -15.44 10.79 -27.52
C GLN A 220 -14.46 10.09 -26.57
N PRO A 221 -14.93 9.17 -25.71
CA PRO A 221 -14.06 8.38 -24.86
C PRO A 221 -13.21 7.43 -25.71
N PHE A 222 -11.92 7.39 -25.41
CA PHE A 222 -11.00 6.39 -25.92
C PHE A 222 -10.40 5.62 -24.75
N GLN A 223 -10.34 4.30 -24.86
CA GLN A 223 -9.80 3.44 -23.82
C GLN A 223 -8.27 3.41 -23.90
N PHE A 224 -7.63 3.37 -22.73
CA PHE A 224 -6.20 3.10 -22.61
C PHE A 224 -5.95 2.06 -21.51
N SER A 225 -4.82 1.38 -21.64
CA SER A 225 -4.30 0.44 -20.64
C SER A 225 -2.78 0.42 -20.75
N THR A 226 -2.09 0.49 -19.61
CA THR A 226 -0.63 0.41 -19.53
C THR A 226 -0.21 -0.42 -18.33
N VAL A 227 0.87 -1.19 -18.52
CA VAL A 227 1.56 -1.94 -17.48
C VAL A 227 2.95 -1.34 -17.34
N ILE A 228 3.30 -0.97 -16.12
CA ILE A 228 4.41 -0.07 -15.84
C ILE A 228 5.29 -0.74 -14.79
N TYR A 229 6.60 -0.78 -15.04
CA TYR A 229 7.60 -1.11 -14.04
C TYR A 229 8.33 0.18 -13.63
N ILE A 230 8.49 0.39 -12.32
CA ILE A 230 9.19 1.53 -11.74
C ILE A 230 10.22 1.01 -10.74
N PRO A 231 11.53 1.20 -10.99
CA PRO A 231 12.56 0.71 -10.10
C PRO A 231 12.74 1.60 -8.87
N ASP A 232 13.32 1.01 -7.84
CA ASP A 232 13.94 1.70 -6.70
C ASP A 232 13.01 2.70 -5.99
N MET A 233 11.81 2.28 -5.59
CA MET A 233 10.91 3.11 -4.79
C MET A 233 11.46 3.28 -3.38
N ALA A 234 11.87 4.50 -3.06
CA ALA A 234 12.32 4.91 -1.74
C ALA A 234 11.22 5.67 -0.99
N LYS A 235 11.33 5.78 0.33
CA LYS A 235 10.36 6.53 1.15
C LYS A 235 10.16 7.94 0.63
N ASN A 236 8.89 8.37 0.59
CA ASN A 236 8.42 9.64 0.06
C ASN A 236 8.52 9.80 -1.46
N ASP A 237 9.06 8.82 -2.20
CA ASP A 237 8.90 8.82 -3.64
C ASP A 237 7.40 8.78 -3.98
N TYR A 238 7.03 9.53 -5.00
CA TYR A 238 5.65 9.60 -5.44
C TYR A 238 5.52 9.42 -6.94
N LEU A 239 4.39 8.82 -7.33
CA LEU A 239 4.03 8.57 -8.72
C LEU A 239 2.80 9.39 -9.07
N GLU A 240 2.80 9.94 -10.28
CA GLU A 240 1.72 10.73 -10.84
C GLU A 240 1.57 10.41 -12.33
N LEU A 241 0.33 10.38 -12.82
CA LEU A 241 0.05 10.22 -14.25
C LEU A 241 0.18 11.58 -14.95
N TYR A 242 0.94 11.60 -16.02
CA TYR A 242 1.12 12.76 -16.87
C TYR A 242 0.63 12.45 -18.28
N VAL A 243 0.29 13.51 -19.01
CA VAL A 243 -0.19 13.43 -20.37
C VAL A 243 0.42 14.53 -21.23
N THR A 244 0.66 14.23 -22.50
CA THR A 244 0.99 15.22 -23.53
C THR A 244 0.15 14.99 -24.78
N SER A 245 0.16 15.97 -25.67
CA SER A 245 -0.53 15.97 -26.95
C SER A 245 0.44 16.36 -28.07
N SER A 246 0.17 15.88 -29.29
CA SER A 246 0.83 16.36 -30.50
C SER A 246 0.37 17.75 -30.95
N GLN A 247 -0.57 18.39 -30.25
CA GLN A 247 -1.09 19.73 -30.55
C GLN A 247 -1.07 20.64 -29.32
N ASN A 248 -0.99 21.95 -29.57
CA ASN A 248 -1.06 22.98 -28.54
C ASN A 248 -2.52 23.27 -28.16
N GLY A 249 -2.79 23.52 -26.87
CA GLY A 249 -4.09 23.95 -26.38
C GLY A 249 -5.12 22.83 -26.23
N ASP A 250 -4.70 21.57 -26.35
CA ASP A 250 -5.57 20.41 -26.15
C ASP A 250 -6.05 20.36 -24.70
N ILE A 251 -7.36 20.20 -24.54
CA ILE A 251 -8.02 20.00 -23.24
C ILE A 251 -8.32 18.52 -23.12
N ILE A 252 -7.59 17.88 -22.22
CA ILE A 252 -7.65 16.44 -21.98
C ILE A 252 -8.41 16.19 -20.69
N ARG A 253 -9.24 15.15 -20.69
CA ARG A 253 -9.95 14.68 -19.49
C ARG A 253 -9.84 13.17 -19.39
N PHE A 254 -9.30 12.72 -18.26
CA PHE A 254 -9.39 11.33 -17.82
C PHE A 254 -10.75 11.14 -17.18
N GLN A 255 -11.72 10.62 -17.92
CA GLN A 255 -13.09 10.46 -17.45
C GLN A 255 -13.18 9.37 -16.39
N ASP A 256 -12.55 8.24 -16.67
CA ASP A 256 -12.49 7.10 -15.77
C ASP A 256 -11.03 6.64 -15.67
N VAL A 257 -10.59 6.26 -14.47
CA VAL A 257 -9.26 5.72 -14.21
C VAL A 257 -9.36 4.60 -13.18
N GLN A 258 -8.77 3.45 -13.49
CA GLN A 258 -8.44 2.41 -12.53
C GLN A 258 -6.93 2.29 -12.47
N TRP A 259 -6.36 2.67 -11.33
CA TRP A 259 -4.93 2.59 -11.09
C TRP A 259 -4.69 1.62 -9.93
N PHE A 260 -4.01 0.52 -10.23
CA PHE A 260 -3.46 -0.39 -9.24
C PHE A 260 -1.93 -0.32 -9.24
N THR A 261 -1.31 -0.21 -8.07
CA THR A 261 0.14 -0.32 -7.89
C THR A 261 0.44 -1.28 -6.75
N ASN A 262 1.47 -2.10 -6.92
CA ASN A 262 2.00 -2.98 -5.90
C ASN A 262 3.53 -2.91 -5.94
N THR A 263 4.17 -3.14 -4.80
CA THR A 263 5.63 -3.26 -4.69
C THR A 263 6.02 -4.64 -4.22
N GLN A 264 7.10 -5.15 -4.78
CA GLN A 264 7.64 -6.48 -4.51
C GLN A 264 9.12 -6.41 -4.18
#